data_AF-A0A978TFP3-F1
#
_entry.id   AF-A0A978TFP3-F1
#
_cell.length_a   1.000
_cell.length_b   1.000
_cell.length_c   1.000
_cell.angle_alpha   90.00
_cell.angle_beta   90.00
_cell.angle_gamma   90.00
#
_symmetry.space_group_name_H-M   'P 1'
#
loop_
_entity.id
_entity.type
_entity.pdbx_description
1 polymer ?
#
loop_
_entity_poly.entity_id
_entity_poly.type
_entity_poly.pdbx_seq_one_letter_code
_entity_poly.pdbx_strand_id
1 'polypeptide(L)' 'MESAPVIQEFHISITPVGPDTYLLRTEAVEAGVPLAEAQVTWPVDDWLAQTAALFQDPLQALLSP' A
#
# COMPACT_ATOMS: atom_id res chain seq x y z
N MET A 1 -23.33 18.21 17.30
CA MET A 1 -22.84 16.84 17.49
C MET A 1 -22.09 16.49 16.23
N GLU A 2 -20.77 16.46 16.30
CA GLU A 2 -19.90 16.18 15.16
C GLU A 2 -19.93 14.68 14.89
N SER A 3 -20.26 14.30 13.65
CA SER A 3 -20.31 12.90 13.23
C SER A 3 -18.90 12.33 13.23
N ALA A 4 -18.69 11.16 13.84
CA ALA A 4 -17.43 10.44 13.72
C ALA A 4 -17.14 10.13 12.24
N PRO A 5 -15.85 10.13 11.80
CA PRO A 5 -15.52 9.82 10.42
C PRO A 5 -15.98 8.41 10.05
N VAL A 6 -16.69 8.28 8.94
CA VAL A 6 -17.05 6.98 8.36
C VAL A 6 -15.80 6.40 7.71
N ILE A 7 -15.35 5.26 8.21
CA ILE A 7 -14.29 4.47 7.57
C ILE A 7 -14.97 3.54 6.57
N GLN A 8 -14.49 3.55 5.33
CA GLN A 8 -14.95 2.67 4.27
C GLN A 8 -13.82 1.71 3.90
N GLU A 9 -14.14 0.41 3.90
CA GLU A 9 -13.21 -0.65 3.53
C GLU A 9 -13.38 -1.00 2.05
N PHE A 10 -12.25 -1.24 1.37
CA PHE A 10 -12.23 -1.64 -0.03
C PHE A 10 -11.33 -2.86 -0.21
N HIS A 11 -11.76 -3.79 -1.06
CA HIS A 11 -10.85 -4.78 -1.61
C HIS A 11 -10.06 -4.14 -2.75
N ILE A 12 -8.75 -4.37 -2.78
CA ILE A 12 -7.88 -3.89 -3.85
C ILE A 12 -7.07 -5.04 -4.43
N SER A 13 -6.91 -5.06 -5.75
CA SER A 13 -5.94 -5.91 -6.43
C SER A 13 -4.71 -5.06 -6.80
N ILE A 14 -3.53 -5.68 -6.70
CA ILE A 14 -2.25 -5.05 -7.04
C ILE A 14 -1.56 -5.94 -8.08
N THR A 15 -1.33 -5.39 -9.27
CA THR A 15 -0.67 -6.11 -10.38
C THR A 15 0.66 -5.43 -10.73
N PRO A 16 1.80 -6.14 -10.71
CA PRO A 16 3.07 -5.59 -11.19
C PRO A 16 3.00 -5.33 -12.70
N VAL A 17 3.43 -4.14 -13.12
CA VAL A 17 3.48 -3.73 -14.54
C VAL A 17 4.86 -3.19 -14.96
N GLY A 18 5.81 -3.12 -14.04
CA GLY A 18 7.20 -2.73 -14.24
C GLY A 18 8.04 -3.05 -13.00
N PRO A 19 9.33 -2.65 -12.95
CA PRO A 19 10.23 -2.97 -11.83
C PRO A 19 9.67 -2.56 -10.46
N ASP A 20 9.31 -1.29 -10.30
CA ASP A 20 8.70 -0.75 -9.07
C ASP A 20 7.30 -0.20 -9.33
N THR A 21 6.67 -0.62 -10.43
CA THR A 21 5.43 0.00 -10.91
C THR A 21 4.28 -0.99 -10.84
N TYR A 22 3.18 -0.55 -10.25
CA TYR A 22 2.02 -1.40 -9.96
C TYR A 22 0.74 -0.72 -10.43
N LEU A 23 -0.17 -1.51 -10.97
CA LEU A 23 -1.55 -1.12 -11.22
C LEU A 23 -2.40 -1.57 -10.03
N LEU A 24 -3.03 -0.61 -9.36
CA LEU A 24 -4.00 -0.80 -8.29
C LEU A 24 -5.40 -0.68 -8.85
N ARG A 25 -6.28 -1.59 -8.44
CA ARG A 25 -7.70 -1.56 -8.83
C ARG A 25 -8.56 -1.89 -7.62
N THR A 26 -9.65 -1.15 -7.42
CA THR A 26 -10.69 -1.57 -6.47
C THR A 26 -11.38 -2.82 -6.98
N GLU A 27 -11.76 -3.72 -6.08
CA GLU A 27 -12.41 -4.99 -6.38
C GLU A 27 -13.74 -5.09 -5.61
N ALA A 28 -14.55 -6.10 -5.96
CA ALA A 28 -15.82 -6.41 -5.30
C ALA A 28 -16.78 -5.20 -5.21
N VAL A 29 -16.73 -4.31 -6.21
CA VAL A 29 -17.68 -3.20 -6.32
C VAL A 29 -19.03 -3.72 -6.81
N GLU A 30 -20.12 -3.03 -6.45
CA GLU A 30 -21.44 -3.37 -6.96
C GLU A 30 -21.49 -3.27 -8.49
N ALA A 31 -22.32 -4.13 -9.11
CA ALA A 31 -22.46 -4.15 -10.57
C ALA A 31 -22.93 -2.79 -11.09
N GLY A 32 -22.16 -2.22 -12.03
CA GLY A 32 -22.42 -0.90 -12.62
C GLY A 32 -21.70 0.25 -11.94
N VAL A 33 -21.00 0.02 -10.82
CA VAL A 33 -20.09 1.00 -10.22
C VAL A 33 -18.74 0.93 -10.95
N PRO A 34 -18.20 2.06 -11.44
CA PRO A 34 -16.88 2.08 -12.04
C PRO A 34 -15.79 1.63 -11.05
N LEU A 35 -14.86 0.80 -11.51
CA LEU A 35 -13.66 0.48 -10.75
C LEU A 35 -12.74 1.71 -10.74
N ALA A 36 -12.21 2.05 -9.57
CA ALA A 36 -11.13 3.01 -9.49
C ALA A 36 -9.80 2.31 -9.81
N GLU A 37 -8.99 2.92 -10.67
CA GLU A 37 -7.69 2.39 -11.07
C GLU A 37 -6.61 3.47 -10.90
N ALA A 38 -5.44 3.06 -10.44
CA ALA A 38 -4.28 3.94 -10.28
C ALA A 38 -2.99 3.19 -10.58
N GLN A 39 -2.09 3.82 -11.33
CA GLN A 39 -0.72 3.32 -11.47
C GLN A 39 0.18 4.07 -10.50
N VAL A 40 0.94 3.32 -9.72
CA VAL A 40 1.83 3.85 -8.68
C VAL A 40 3.24 3.29 -8.86
N THR A 41 4.23 4.05 -8.37
CA THR A 41 5.61 3.58 -8.27
C THR A 41 5.96 3.44 -6.80
N TRP A 42 6.23 2.21 -6.35
CA TRP A 42 6.53 1.87 -4.96
C TRP A 42 7.80 1.03 -4.89
N PRO A 43 8.81 1.46 -4.12
CA PRO A 43 10.05 0.69 -3.96
C PRO A 43 9.86 -0.43 -2.92
N VAL A 44 9.02 -1.41 -3.24
CA VAL A 44 8.61 -2.48 -2.31
C VAL A 44 9.82 -3.31 -1.85
N ASP A 45 10.75 -3.61 -2.76
CA ASP A 45 11.96 -4.38 -2.43
C ASP A 45 12.84 -3.63 -1.43
N ASP A 46 13.03 -2.32 -1.60
CA ASP A 46 13.80 -1.50 -0.66
C ASP A 46 13.13 -1.44 0.71
N TRP A 47 11.80 -1.33 0.75
CA TRP A 47 11.05 -1.34 2.02
C TRP A 47 11.17 -2.68 2.73
N LEU A 48 11.10 -3.79 2.01
CA LEU A 48 11.27 -5.13 2.56
C LEU A 48 12.70 -5.33 3.07
N ALA A 49 13.72 -4.90 2.33
CA ALA A 49 15.12 -4.97 2.74
C ALA A 49 15.37 -4.15 4.01
N GLN A 50 14.87 -2.91 4.07
CA GLN A 50 14.96 -2.07 5.26
C GLN A 50 14.25 -2.70 6.45
N THR A 51 13.04 -3.21 6.25
CA THR A 51 12.26 -3.86 7.32
C THR A 51 12.97 -5.10 7.84
N ALA A 52 13.56 -5.91 6.97
CA ALA A 52 14.33 -7.08 7.36
C ALA A 52 15.55 -6.69 8.22
N ALA A 53 16.27 -5.64 7.83
CA ALA A 53 17.39 -5.12 8.61
C ALA A 53 16.95 -4.61 10.00
N LEU A 54 15.89 -3.80 10.05
CA LEU A 54 15.35 -3.26 11.29
C LEU A 54 14.75 -4.35 12.20
N PHE A 55 14.19 -5.42 11.64
CA PHE A 55 13.69 -6.54 12.44
C PHE A 55 14.84 -7.33 13.08
N GLN A 56 15.99 -7.42 12.41
CA GLN A 56 17.19 -8.07 12.95
C GLN A 56 17.92 -7.20 13.99
N ASP A 57 17.88 -5.88 13.84
CA ASP A 57 18.44 -4.93 14.80
C ASP A 57 17.50 -3.71 14.99
N PRO A 58 16.52 -3.81 15.90
CA PRO A 58 15.54 -2.73 16.11
C PRO A 58 16.15 -1.46 16.68
N LEU A 59 17.37 -1.51 17.26
CA LEU A 59 18.06 -0.33 17.76
C LEU A 59 18.65 0.52 16.63
N GLN A 60 18.87 -0.02 15.43
CA GLN A 60 19.30 0.78 14.28
C GLN A 60 18.34 1.92 13.94
N ALA A 61 17.03 1.70 14.08
CA ALA A 61 16.03 2.75 13.83
C ALA A 61 16.19 3.95 14.78
N LEU A 62 16.69 3.73 16.00
CA LEU A 62 16.87 4.79 17.01
C LEU A 62 18.21 5.51 16.89
N LEU A 63 19.18 4.91 16.20
CA LEU A 63 20.55 5.41 16.09
C LEU A 63 20.86 6.00 14.70
N SER A 64 19.94 5.84 13.74
CA SER A 64 20.03 6.47 12.43
C SER A 64 19.56 7.94 12.53
N PRO A 65 20.29 8.90 11.92
CA PRO A 65 20.00 10.34 12.03
C PRO A 65 18.70 10.79 11.36
#